data_AF-Q9AN31-F1
#
_entry.id   AF-Q9AN31-F1
#
_cell.length_a   1.000
_cell.length_b   1.000
_cell.length_c   1.000
_cell.angle_alpha   90.00
_cell.angle_beta   90.00
_cell.angle_gamma   90.00
#
_symmetry.space_group_name_H-M   'P 1'
#
loop_
_entity.id
_entity.type
_entity.pdbx_description
1 polymer ?
#
loop_
_entity_poly.entity_id
_entity_poly.type
_entity_poly.pdbx_seq_one_letter_code
_entity_poly.pdbx_strand_id
1 'polypeptide(L)' 'MEMRQMMIEDDKGIRPGIETMRGLPAFYDGAVVTTSSLTNVSLCVDLDAAKQLDRLQPMIEPINYTTLWQLQPVSNS' A
#
# COMPACT_ATOMS: atom_id res chain seq x y z
N MET A 1 -0.19 -21.74 0.69
CA MET A 1 1.21 -21.38 0.43
C MET A 1 1.34 -20.25 -0.59
N GLU A 2 0.45 -20.16 -1.59
CA GLU A 2 0.63 -19.22 -2.70
C GLU A 2 0.46 -17.72 -2.33
N MET A 3 -0.50 -17.35 -1.48
CA MET A 3 -0.69 -15.92 -1.13
C MET A 3 0.49 -15.31 -0.37
N ARG A 4 1.18 -16.09 0.48
CA ARG A 4 2.38 -15.62 1.17
C ARG A 4 3.50 -15.34 0.17
N GLN A 5 3.65 -16.21 -0.84
CA GLN A 5 4.65 -16.03 -1.88
C GLN A 5 4.33 -14.80 -2.75
N MET A 6 3.06 -14.64 -3.12
CA MET A 6 2.57 -13.46 -3.84
C MET A 6 2.81 -12.17 -3.06
N MET A 7 2.58 -12.17 -1.74
CA MET A 7 2.86 -11.02 -0.86
C MET A 7 4.35 -10.66 -0.83
N ILE A 8 5.24 -11.68 -0.77
CA ILE A 8 6.70 -11.46 -0.80
C ILE A 8 7.16 -10.90 -2.15
N GLU A 9 6.53 -11.33 -3.25
CA GLU A 9 6.84 -10.84 -4.60
C GLU A 9 6.33 -9.42 -4.83
N ASP A 10 5.12 -9.11 -4.36
CA ASP A 10 4.54 -7.76 -4.38
C ASP A 10 5.40 -6.79 -3.55
N ASP A 11 5.76 -7.18 -2.31
CA ASP A 11 6.61 -6.38 -1.43
C ASP A 11 7.96 -6.06 -2.09
N LYS A 12 8.60 -7.04 -2.74
CA LYS A 12 9.87 -6.79 -3.46
C LYS A 12 9.74 -5.79 -4.59
N GLY A 13 8.60 -5.76 -5.28
CA GLY A 13 8.33 -4.80 -6.34
C GLY A 13 8.12 -3.38 -5.80
N ILE A 14 7.32 -3.24 -4.74
CA ILE A 14 6.86 -1.94 -4.25
C ILE A 14 7.79 -1.32 -3.20
N ARG A 15 8.51 -2.12 -2.41
CA ARG A 15 9.35 -1.65 -1.29
C ARG A 15 10.39 -0.61 -1.68
N PRO A 16 11.13 -0.75 -2.81
CA PRO A 16 12.05 0.30 -3.24
C PRO A 16 11.35 1.64 -3.52
N GLY A 17 10.14 1.60 -4.09
CA GLY A 17 9.33 2.80 -4.33
C GLY A 17 8.85 3.43 -3.02
N ILE A 18 8.35 2.61 -2.10
CA ILE A 18 7.90 2.99 -0.76
C ILE A 18 9.02 3.66 0.05
N GLU A 19 10.23 3.10 0.04
CA GLU A 19 11.39 3.64 0.78
C GLU A 19 11.87 5.00 0.26
N THR A 20 11.57 5.32 -1.01
CA THR A 20 11.91 6.63 -1.59
C THR A 20 10.85 7.71 -1.36
N MET A 21 9.68 7.34 -0.83
CA MET A 21 8.59 8.28 -0.61
C MET A 21 8.87 9.18 0.58
N ARG A 22 8.67 10.48 0.36
CA ARG A 22 8.65 11.45 1.46
C ARG A 22 7.27 11.47 2.11
N GLY A 23 7.25 11.53 3.43
CA GLY A 23 6.01 11.68 4.19
C GLY A 23 5.20 10.40 4.34
N LEU A 24 5.85 9.24 4.32
CA LEU A 24 5.24 7.93 4.56
C LEU A 24 5.77 7.33 5.88
N PRO A 25 5.18 7.68 7.04
CA PRO A 25 5.60 7.16 8.34
C PRO A 25 5.39 5.65 8.51
N ALA A 26 4.39 5.06 7.87
CA ALA A 26 4.11 3.63 8.01
C ALA A 26 3.50 3.05 6.73
N PHE A 27 3.87 1.79 6.47
CA PHE A 27 3.37 0.97 5.38
C PHE A 27 3.12 -0.45 5.91
N TYR A 28 1.97 -1.00 5.58
CA TYR A 28 1.56 -2.35 5.97
C TYR A 28 1.09 -3.12 4.75
N ASP A 29 1.68 -4.30 4.52
CA ASP A 29 1.26 -5.28 3.55
C ASP A 29 0.53 -6.44 4.25
N GLY A 30 -0.50 -6.97 3.60
CA GLY A 30 -1.31 -8.03 4.17
C GLY A 30 -1.96 -8.91 3.10
N ALA A 31 -2.10 -10.19 3.43
CA ALA A 31 -2.85 -11.14 2.62
C ALA A 31 -4.21 -11.42 3.26
N VAL A 32 -5.29 -11.16 2.51
CA VAL A 32 -6.66 -11.47 2.92
C VAL A 32 -7.05 -12.82 2.32
N VAL A 33 -6.90 -13.86 3.14
CA VAL A 33 -7.09 -15.26 2.70
C VAL A 33 -8.52 -15.56 2.28
N THR A 34 -9.51 -14.86 2.85
CA THR A 34 -10.94 -15.06 2.56
C THR A 34 -11.35 -14.56 1.18
N THR A 35 -10.65 -13.57 0.64
CA THR A 35 -10.95 -12.95 -0.67
C THR A 35 -9.85 -13.21 -1.70
N SER A 36 -8.80 -13.94 -1.33
CA SER A 36 -7.62 -14.16 -2.18
C SER A 36 -7.04 -12.88 -2.75
N SER A 37 -6.93 -11.86 -1.90
CA SER A 37 -6.41 -10.55 -2.28
C SER A 37 -5.25 -10.12 -1.39
N LEU A 38 -4.34 -9.34 -1.93
CA LEU A 38 -3.40 -8.55 -1.15
C LEU A 38 -4.01 -7.20 -0.80
N THR A 39 -3.59 -6.63 0.32
CA THR A 39 -4.01 -5.32 0.80
C THR A 39 -2.79 -4.59 1.30
N ASN A 40 -2.59 -3.38 0.79
CA ASN A 40 -1.55 -2.49 1.30
C ASN A 40 -2.23 -1.26 1.92
N VAL A 41 -1.75 -0.88 3.11
CA VAL A 41 -2.24 0.27 3.86
C VAL A 41 -1.05 1.18 4.16
N SER A 42 -1.17 2.43 3.74
CA SER A 42 -0.14 3.45 3.91
C SER A 42 -0.66 4.57 4.80
N LEU A 43 0.11 4.95 5.81
CA LEU A 43 -0.10 6.19 6.56
C LEU A 43 0.78 7.26 5.93
N CYS A 44 0.18 8.34 5.45
CA CYS A 44 0.87 9.47 4.84
C CYS A 44 0.66 10.73 5.68
N VAL A 45 1.67 11.61 5.74
CA VAL A 45 1.60 12.86 6.51
C VAL A 45 0.66 13.90 5.88
N ASP A 46 0.48 13.83 4.56
CA ASP A 46 -0.43 14.69 3.81
C ASP A 46 -0.88 14.02 2.49
N LEU A 47 -1.77 14.70 1.76
CA LEU A 47 -2.35 14.20 0.52
C LEU A 47 -1.34 14.14 -0.64
N ASP A 48 -0.33 15.01 -0.67
CA ASP A 48 0.68 15.01 -1.74
C ASP A 48 1.70 13.89 -1.53
N ALA A 49 2.00 13.53 -0.28
CA ALA A 49 2.68 12.29 0.08
C ALA A 49 1.88 11.07 -0.37
N ALA A 50 0.55 11.08 -0.14
CA ALA A 50 -0.33 9.98 -0.54
C ALA A 50 -0.36 9.76 -2.06
N LYS A 51 -0.49 10.84 -2.86
CA LYS A 51 -0.48 10.77 -4.33
C LYS A 51 0.82 10.20 -4.93
N GLN A 52 1.95 10.19 -4.20
CA GLN A 52 3.17 9.56 -4.72
C GLN A 52 3.01 8.05 -4.94
N LEU A 53 2.04 7.40 -4.26
CA LEU A 53 1.70 5.99 -4.45
C LEU A 53 1.05 5.72 -5.81
N ASP A 54 0.49 6.73 -6.50
CA ASP A 54 -0.05 6.55 -7.85
C ASP A 54 1.05 6.08 -8.83
N ARG A 55 2.32 6.40 -8.55
CA ARG A 55 3.48 5.93 -9.33
C ARG A 55 3.72 4.43 -9.21
N LEU A 56 3.20 3.80 -8.15
CA LEU A 56 3.35 2.38 -7.88
C LEU A 56 2.19 1.56 -8.45
N GLN A 57 1.10 2.19 -8.92
CA GLN A 57 -0.04 1.50 -9.53
C GLN A 57 0.33 0.47 -10.61
N PRO A 58 1.30 0.70 -11.51
CA PRO A 58 1.65 -0.28 -12.55
C PRO A 58 2.27 -1.57 -11.97
N MET A 59 2.81 -1.51 -10.76
CA MET A 59 3.43 -2.64 -10.06
C MET A 59 2.44 -3.41 -9.19
N ILE A 60 1.21 -2.89 -9.09
CA ILE A 60 0.15 -3.29 -8.16
C ILE A 60 -1.07 -3.90 -8.90
N GLU A 61 -1.13 -3.77 -10.23
CA GLU A 61 -2.27 -4.12 -11.08
C GLU A 61 -2.76 -5.59 -11.12
N PRO A 62 -1.99 -6.66 -10.81
CA PRO A 62 -2.56 -8.01 -10.94
C PRO A 62 -3.60 -8.36 -9.85
N ILE A 63 -3.85 -7.48 -8.88
CA ILE A 63 -4.71 -7.73 -7.73
C ILE A 63 -5.69 -6.58 -7.60
N ASN A 64 -7.00 -6.88 -7.52
CA ASN A 64 -8.11 -5.92 -7.46
C ASN A 64 -7.83 -4.75 -6.49
N TYR A 65 -7.27 -3.68 -7.03
CA TYR A 65 -6.77 -2.56 -6.25
C TYR A 65 -7.74 -1.40 -6.34
N THR A 66 -8.30 -1.02 -5.20
CA THR A 66 -9.11 0.20 -5.08
C THR A 66 -8.30 1.18 -4.24
N THR A 67 -7.63 2.13 -4.89
CA THR A 67 -6.95 3.24 -4.21
C THR A 67 -8.00 4.24 -3.73
N LEU A 68 -8.27 4.27 -2.42
CA LEU A 68 -9.16 5.22 -1.78
C LEU A 68 -8.35 6.23 -0.97
N TRP A 69 -8.15 7.42 -1.53
CA TRP A 69 -7.57 8.55 -0.81
C TRP A 69 -8.58 9.14 0.17
N GLN A 70 -8.47 8.78 1.45
CA GLN A 70 -9.31 9.34 2.51
C GLN A 70 -8.43 10.02 3.56
N LEU A 71 -8.64 11.32 3.75
CA LEU A 71 -8.12 12.03 4.93
C LEU A 71 -8.96 11.61 6.13
N GLN A 72 -8.40 10.78 7.01
CA GLN A 72 -9.03 10.49 8.28
C GLN A 72 -8.71 11.62 9.28
N PRO A 73 -9.71 12.17 9.99
CA PRO A 73 -9.44 13.12 11.06
C PRO A 73 -8.63 12.41 12.15
N VAL A 74 -7.50 13.01 12.54
CA VAL A 74 -6.75 12.53 13.71
C VAL A 74 -7.63 12.78 14.93
N SER A 75 -8.07 11.71 15.59
CA SER A 75 -8.78 11.83 16.86
C SER A 75 -7.79 12.35 17.91
N ASN A 76 -7.84 13.65 18.19
CA ASN A 76 -7.19 14.20 19.36
C ASN A 76 -7.90 13.61 20.60
N SER A 77 -7.28 12.62 21.22
CA SER A 77 -7.67 12.09 22.53
C SER A 77 -7.03 12.94 23.63
#